data_AF-A0A348MXR6-F1
#
_entry.id   AF-A0A348MXR6-F1
#
_cell.length_a   1.000
_cell.length_b   1.000
_cell.length_c   1.000
_cell.angle_alpha   90.00
_cell.angle_beta   90.00
_cell.angle_gamma   90.00
#
_symmetry.space_group_name_H-M   'P 1'
#
loop_
_entity.id
_entity.type
_entity.pdbx_description
1 polymer ?
#
loop_
_entity_poly.entity_id
_entity_poly.type
_entity_poly.pdbx_seq_one_letter_code
_entity_poly.pdbx_strand_id
1 'polypeptide(L)'
;MKYYSSLPITALIALIVLQTLINFDVVPPGMALLTMLKDAAGEYFYTLILLIILLESIVYVGFYFPGQFFAVLLVVGANPTTSDIIKLTIAMVVGATLGSFINYEIGRRASNNRLSRNNFSNAQASAVQPVSVKSLLIAMIHINSLAFFMVTQGALKRSRKIIGLAGILNLPYYLALIFATAALSEEVMQLAENTTFLMVAVSIWLIIALILDYRKHLAL
;
A
#
# COMPACT_ATOMS: atom_id res chain seq x y z
N MET A 1 6.01 18.00 15.48
CA MET A 1 6.08 16.96 14.42
C MET A 1 7.44 16.30 14.51
N LYS A 2 7.44 14.96 14.58
CA LYS A 2 8.61 14.06 14.69
C LYS A 2 9.62 14.41 13.58
N TYR A 3 10.91 14.48 13.94
CA TYR A 3 12.04 14.77 13.05
C TYR A 3 11.92 14.09 11.68
N TYR A 4 12.29 14.78 10.60
CA TYR A 4 12.30 14.22 9.24
C TYR A 4 13.19 12.98 9.15
N SER A 5 14.24 12.92 9.97
CA SER A 5 15.16 11.79 10.11
C SER A 5 14.56 10.54 10.77
N SER A 6 13.42 10.63 11.45
CA SER A 6 12.84 9.48 12.17
C SER A 6 12.53 8.31 11.23
N LEU A 7 12.04 8.57 10.02
CA LEU A 7 11.71 7.56 9.03
C LEU A 7 12.96 6.85 8.47
N PRO A 8 13.95 7.57 7.89
CA PRO A 8 15.14 6.93 7.36
C PRO A 8 15.97 6.21 8.44
N ILE A 9 16.00 6.71 9.69
CA ILE A 9 16.66 5.99 10.80
C ILE A 9 15.98 4.64 11.05
N THR A 10 14.66 4.62 11.19
CA THR A 10 13.93 3.36 11.41
C THR A 10 14.07 2.39 10.24
N ALA A 11 14.10 2.90 9.00
CA ALA A 11 14.33 2.08 7.82
C ALA A 11 15.75 1.48 7.80
N LEU A 12 16.77 2.28 8.13
CA LEU A 12 18.16 1.82 8.21
C LEU A 12 18.34 0.75 9.29
N ILE A 13 17.76 0.96 10.47
CA ILE A 13 17.78 -0.03 11.56
C ILE A 13 17.11 -1.33 11.12
N ALA A 14 15.92 -1.25 10.51
CA ALA A 14 15.21 -2.42 10.01
C ALA A 14 16.03 -3.19 8.95
N LEU A 15 16.67 -2.48 8.02
CA LEU A 15 17.54 -3.08 7.00
C LEU A 15 18.77 -3.76 7.62
N ILE A 16 19.43 -3.13 8.60
CA ILE A 16 20.58 -3.72 9.30
C ILE A 16 20.15 -4.98 10.05
N VAL A 17 19.04 -4.93 10.79
CA VAL A 17 18.52 -6.09 11.52
C VAL A 17 18.16 -7.21 10.56
N LEU A 18 17.43 -6.91 9.48
CA LEU A 18 17.03 -7.90 8.49
C LEU A 18 18.25 -8.53 7.80
N GLN A 19 19.23 -7.72 7.38
CA GLN A 19 20.46 -8.23 6.77
C GLN A 19 21.26 -9.10 7.75
N THR A 20 21.28 -8.72 9.04
CA THR A 20 21.94 -9.52 10.08
C THR A 20 21.25 -10.86 10.23
N LEU A 21 19.91 -10.87 10.29
CA LEU A 21 19.11 -12.11 10.37
C LEU A 21 19.30 -13.00 9.13
N ILE A 22 19.43 -12.41 7.95
CA ILE A 22 19.74 -13.14 6.71
C ILE A 22 21.15 -13.73 6.76
N ASN A 23 22.15 -12.96 7.20
CA ASN A 23 23.53 -13.43 7.33
C ASN A 23 23.70 -14.56 8.37
N PHE A 24 22.82 -14.64 9.37
CA PHE A 24 22.80 -15.70 10.38
C PHE A 24 21.83 -16.85 10.03
N ASP A 25 21.32 -16.90 8.80
CA ASP A 25 20.36 -17.91 8.32
C ASP A 25 19.07 -18.04 9.18
N VAL A 26 18.76 -17.03 9.99
CA VAL A 26 17.52 -16.97 10.78
C VAL A 26 16.34 -16.63 9.89
N VAL A 27 16.56 -15.76 8.91
CA VAL A 27 15.57 -15.36 7.91
C VAL A 27 16.12 -15.66 6.52
N PRO A 28 15.41 -16.42 5.68
CA PRO A 28 15.88 -16.73 4.33
C PRO A 28 15.92 -15.48 3.44
N PRO A 29 16.76 -15.48 2.38
CA PRO A 29 16.77 -14.43 1.38
C PRO A 29 15.39 -14.20 0.77
N GLY A 30 15.15 -12.98 0.25
CA GLY A 30 13.86 -12.55 -0.28
C GLY A 30 13.21 -13.61 -1.18
N MET A 31 13.89 -14.02 -2.24
CA MET A 31 13.39 -15.03 -3.19
C MET A 31 13.09 -16.39 -2.56
N ALA A 32 13.93 -16.87 -1.64
CA ALA A 32 13.67 -18.13 -0.94
C ALA A 32 12.44 -18.02 -0.03
N LEU A 33 12.22 -16.86 0.60
CA LEU A 33 11.03 -16.56 1.38
C LEU A 33 9.77 -16.50 0.48
N LEU A 34 9.88 -15.97 -0.74
CA LEU A 34 8.78 -15.98 -1.73
C LEU A 34 8.43 -17.42 -2.14
N THR A 35 9.42 -18.26 -2.42
CA THR A 35 9.21 -19.68 -2.77
C THR A 35 8.59 -20.42 -1.59
N MET A 36 9.09 -20.23 -0.37
CA MET A 36 8.50 -20.83 0.83
C MET A 36 7.05 -20.40 1.07
N LEU A 37 6.73 -19.11 0.89
CA LEU A 37 5.35 -18.61 1.00
C LEU A 37 4.44 -19.23 -0.06
N LYS A 38 4.93 -19.34 -1.30
CA LYS A 38 4.19 -19.96 -2.40
C LYS A 38 3.94 -21.44 -2.13
N ASP A 39 4.96 -22.17 -1.72
CA ASP A 39 4.88 -23.60 -1.45
C ASP A 39 4.00 -23.90 -0.22
N ALA A 40 4.12 -23.10 0.84
CA ALA A 40 3.31 -23.24 2.05
C ALA A 40 1.83 -22.91 1.81
N ALA A 41 1.54 -21.89 0.98
CA ALA A 41 0.17 -21.53 0.64
C ALA A 41 -0.44 -22.49 -0.40
N GLY A 42 0.38 -23.12 -1.24
CA GLY A 42 -0.05 -24.08 -2.25
C GLY A 42 -1.16 -23.53 -3.14
N GLU A 43 -2.29 -24.24 -3.20
CA GLU A 43 -3.46 -23.84 -3.98
C GLU A 43 -4.11 -22.53 -3.49
N TYR A 44 -3.91 -22.17 -2.22
CA TYR A 44 -4.46 -20.96 -1.59
C TYR A 44 -3.58 -19.72 -1.78
N PHE A 45 -2.49 -19.79 -2.54
CA PHE A 45 -1.57 -18.67 -2.73
C PHE A 45 -2.26 -17.38 -3.18
N TYR A 46 -3.16 -17.46 -4.18
CA TYR A 46 -3.91 -16.28 -4.63
C TYR A 46 -4.98 -15.81 -3.63
N THR A 47 -5.50 -16.72 -2.80
CA THR A 47 -6.38 -16.38 -1.69
C THR A 47 -5.62 -15.63 -0.59
N LEU A 48 -4.37 -16.03 -0.32
CA LEU A 48 -3.49 -15.32 0.60
C LEU A 48 -3.17 -13.91 0.07
N ILE A 49 -2.85 -13.77 -1.21
CA ILE A 49 -2.65 -12.47 -1.85
C ILE A 49 -3.90 -11.60 -1.71
N LEU A 50 -5.08 -12.15 -2.01
CA LEU A 50 -6.35 -11.43 -1.84
C LEU A 50 -6.53 -10.96 -0.39
N LEU A 51 -6.24 -11.80 0.60
CA LEU A 51 -6.34 -11.44 2.01
C LEU A 51 -5.38 -10.32 2.40
N ILE A 52 -4.12 -10.40 1.95
CA ILE A 52 -3.10 -9.38 2.21
C ILE A 52 -3.55 -8.03 1.63
N ILE A 53 -4.04 -8.01 0.40
CA ILE A 53 -4.51 -6.79 -0.26
C ILE A 53 -5.78 -6.27 0.41
N LEU A 54 -6.68 -7.15 0.83
CA LEU A 54 -7.87 -6.77 1.58
C LEU A 54 -7.47 -6.08 2.89
N LEU A 55 -6.57 -6.68 3.67
CA LEU A 55 -6.07 -6.11 4.92
C LEU A 55 -5.39 -4.76 4.68
N GLU A 56 -4.57 -4.66 3.64
CA GLU A 56 -3.95 -3.39 3.26
C GLU A 56 -5.00 -2.32 2.87
N SER A 57 -6.06 -2.72 2.19
CA SER A 57 -7.07 -1.78 1.70
C SER A 57 -8.01 -1.26 2.79
N ILE A 58 -8.02 -1.85 3.98
CA ILE A 58 -8.84 -1.39 5.11
C ILE A 58 -8.15 -0.21 5.79
N VAL A 59 -8.93 0.84 6.06
CA VAL A 59 -8.45 2.04 6.75
C VAL A 59 -7.78 1.67 8.07
N TYR A 60 -6.64 2.31 8.35
CA TYR A 60 -5.74 2.04 9.48
C TYR A 60 -4.97 0.72 9.45
N VAL A 61 -5.57 -0.37 8.98
CA VAL A 61 -4.88 -1.68 8.87
C VAL A 61 -3.78 -1.60 7.80
N GLY A 62 -4.04 -0.92 6.69
CA GLY A 62 -3.08 -0.72 5.60
C GLY A 62 -1.84 0.12 5.89
N PHE A 63 -1.75 0.77 7.04
CA PHE A 63 -0.50 1.40 7.45
C PHE A 63 0.54 0.40 7.95
N TYR A 64 0.10 -0.81 8.32
CA TYR A 64 0.97 -1.85 8.88
C TYR A 64 1.38 -2.89 7.85
N PHE A 65 0.72 -2.93 6.68
CA PHE A 65 0.91 -3.97 5.68
C PHE A 65 1.03 -3.37 4.27
N PRO A 66 2.24 -3.35 3.67
CA PRO A 66 2.42 -3.04 2.25
C PRO A 66 2.03 -4.28 1.42
N GLY A 67 0.77 -4.38 1.02
CA GLY A 67 0.20 -5.57 0.39
C GLY A 67 0.41 -5.64 -1.13
N GLN A 68 0.04 -4.60 -1.87
CA GLN A 68 0.00 -4.58 -3.34
C GLN A 68 1.39 -4.65 -3.95
N PHE A 69 2.34 -3.91 -3.38
CA PHE A 69 3.73 -3.96 -3.81
C PHE A 69 4.33 -5.36 -3.62
N PHE A 70 4.13 -5.95 -2.44
CA PHE A 70 4.62 -7.30 -2.15
C PHE A 70 3.93 -8.37 -3.00
N ALA A 71 2.62 -8.26 -3.22
CA ALA A 71 1.87 -9.19 -4.06
C ALA A 71 2.38 -9.21 -5.51
N VAL A 72 2.76 -8.05 -6.04
CA VAL A 72 3.33 -7.97 -7.39
C VAL A 72 4.74 -8.54 -7.42
N LEU A 73 5.60 -8.22 -6.45
CA LEU A 73 6.93 -8.84 -6.35
C LEU A 73 6.86 -10.37 -6.20
N LEU A 74 5.94 -10.87 -5.38
CA LEU A 74 5.72 -12.31 -5.13
C LEU A 74 5.40 -13.09 -6.41
N VAL A 75 4.59 -12.51 -7.29
CA VAL A 75 4.16 -13.18 -8.54
C VAL A 75 5.14 -12.91 -9.68
N VAL A 76 5.61 -11.68 -9.81
CA VAL A 76 6.46 -11.26 -10.93
C VAL A 76 7.92 -11.73 -10.77
N GLY A 77 8.46 -11.74 -9.55
CA GLY A 77 9.82 -12.24 -9.29
C GLY A 77 9.96 -13.74 -9.57
N ALA A 78 8.85 -14.48 -9.64
CA ALA A 78 8.84 -15.93 -9.82
C ALA A 78 8.66 -16.39 -11.29
N ASN A 79 8.94 -15.53 -12.28
CA ASN A 79 8.68 -15.79 -13.71
C ASN A 79 7.20 -16.16 -13.98
N PRO A 80 6.28 -15.18 -13.93
CA PRO A 80 4.85 -15.44 -13.94
C PRO A 80 4.36 -15.97 -15.30
N THR A 81 3.40 -16.88 -15.27
CA THR A 81 2.62 -17.24 -16.45
C THR A 81 1.49 -16.23 -16.70
N THR A 82 0.90 -16.21 -17.89
CA THR A 82 -0.29 -15.38 -18.18
C THR A 82 -1.44 -15.67 -17.21
N SER A 83 -1.59 -16.93 -16.78
CA SER A 83 -2.61 -17.32 -15.79
C SER A 83 -2.36 -16.64 -14.44
N ASP A 84 -1.10 -16.54 -14.04
CA ASP A 84 -0.70 -15.92 -12.78
C ASP A 84 -0.99 -14.42 -12.76
N ILE A 85 -0.72 -13.73 -13.87
CA ILE A 85 -1.05 -12.31 -14.03
C ILE A 85 -2.56 -12.07 -13.92
N ILE A 86 -3.38 -12.93 -14.55
CA ILE A 86 -4.84 -12.81 -14.48
C ILE A 86 -5.33 -13.07 -13.05
N LYS A 87 -4.88 -14.15 -12.40
CA LYS A 87 -5.27 -14.48 -11.02
C LYS A 87 -4.84 -13.40 -10.03
N LEU A 88 -3.63 -12.85 -10.18
CA LEU A 88 -3.16 -11.72 -9.40
C LEU A 88 -4.05 -10.49 -9.62
N THR A 89 -4.30 -10.11 -10.87
CA THR A 89 -5.14 -8.94 -11.19
C THR A 89 -6.52 -9.08 -10.57
N ILE A 90 -7.14 -10.26 -10.68
CA ILE A 90 -8.44 -10.54 -10.05
C ILE A 90 -8.35 -10.41 -8.53
N ALA A 91 -7.34 -11.02 -7.89
CA ALA A 91 -7.14 -10.93 -6.45
C ALA A 91 -6.96 -9.47 -5.98
N MET A 92 -6.18 -8.67 -6.72
CA MET A 92 -5.95 -7.25 -6.43
C MET A 92 -7.23 -6.41 -6.55
N VAL A 93 -7.95 -6.54 -7.67
CA VAL A 93 -9.20 -5.79 -7.92
C VAL A 93 -10.26 -6.18 -6.91
N VAL A 94 -10.45 -7.48 -6.65
CA VAL A 94 -11.43 -7.97 -5.68
C VAL A 94 -11.07 -7.51 -4.27
N GLY A 95 -9.82 -7.67 -3.84
CA GLY A 95 -9.33 -7.23 -2.53
C GLY A 95 -9.56 -5.74 -2.31
N ALA A 96 -9.13 -4.89 -3.25
CA ALA A 96 -9.28 -3.43 -3.15
C ALA A 96 -10.76 -2.98 -3.21
N THR A 97 -11.61 -3.68 -3.97
CA THR A 97 -13.05 -3.38 -4.05
C THR A 97 -13.76 -3.75 -2.75
N LEU A 98 -13.43 -4.91 -2.18
CA LEU A 98 -13.95 -5.33 -0.87
C LEU A 98 -13.51 -4.38 0.24
N GLY A 99 -12.24 -3.96 0.25
CA GLY A 99 -11.76 -2.93 1.17
C GLY A 99 -12.51 -1.61 1.01
N SER A 100 -12.71 -1.15 -0.22
CA SER A 100 -13.49 0.05 -0.52
C SER A 100 -14.93 -0.06 0.00
N PHE A 101 -15.55 -1.25 -0.11
CA PHE A 101 -16.87 -1.53 0.46
C PHE A 101 -16.86 -1.45 1.99
N ILE A 102 -15.90 -2.11 2.65
CA ILE A 102 -15.75 -2.10 4.12
C ILE A 102 -15.56 -0.66 4.62
N ASN A 103 -14.63 0.09 4.02
CA ASN A 103 -14.34 1.48 4.38
C ASN A 103 -15.57 2.38 4.22
N TYR A 104 -16.30 2.23 3.12
CA TYR A 104 -17.54 2.95 2.88
C TYR A 104 -18.58 2.65 3.98
N GLU A 105 -18.78 1.38 4.35
CA GLU A 105 -19.74 1.01 5.39
C GLU A 105 -19.29 1.47 6.81
N ILE A 106 -17.98 1.45 7.10
CA ILE A 106 -17.42 2.05 8.33
C ILE A 106 -17.81 3.53 8.39
N GLY A 107 -17.55 4.30 7.34
CA GLY A 107 -17.89 5.71 7.27
C GLY A 107 -19.40 5.96 7.42
N ARG A 108 -20.22 5.17 6.73
CA ARG A 108 -21.69 5.29 6.76
C ARG A 108 -22.26 5.04 8.15
N ARG A 109 -21.75 4.03 8.86
CA ARG A 109 -22.16 3.71 10.23
C ARG A 109 -21.69 4.77 11.22
N ALA A 110 -20.46 5.25 11.10
CA ALA A 110 -19.91 6.30 11.96
C ALA A 110 -20.71 7.62 11.87
N SER A 111 -21.22 7.97 10.67
CA SER A 111 -22.06 9.14 10.43
C SER A 111 -23.48 9.04 11.00
N ASN A 112 -24.00 7.82 11.19
CA ASN A 112 -25.31 7.61 11.82
C ASN A 112 -25.31 7.91 13.33
N ASN A 113 -24.15 7.95 13.99
CA ASN A 113 -24.04 8.38 15.37
C ASN A 113 -24.07 9.92 15.44
N ARG A 114 -25.17 10.47 15.99
CA ARG A 114 -25.51 11.91 16.00
C ARG A 114 -24.41 12.82 16.59
N LEU A 115 -23.49 12.28 17.41
CA LEU A 115 -22.35 13.02 17.99
C LEU A 115 -21.31 13.46 16.95
N SER A 116 -21.10 12.71 15.85
CA SER A 116 -20.16 13.10 14.79
C SER A 116 -20.72 14.16 13.84
N ARG A 117 -22.04 14.38 13.84
CA ARG A 117 -22.71 15.30 12.91
C ARG A 117 -22.45 16.77 13.19
N ASN A 118 -21.95 17.14 14.38
CA ASN A 118 -21.61 18.53 14.73
C ASN A 118 -20.11 18.84 14.66
N ASN A 119 -19.22 17.83 14.79
CA ASN A 119 -17.77 18.03 14.75
C ASN A 119 -17.14 17.78 13.36
N PHE A 120 -17.70 16.87 12.54
CA PHE A 120 -17.22 16.66 11.16
C PHE A 120 -17.73 17.71 10.17
N SER A 121 -18.86 18.34 10.47
CA SER A 121 -19.59 19.22 9.57
C SER A 121 -18.99 20.62 9.42
N ASN A 122 -18.27 21.15 10.41
CA ASN A 122 -17.73 22.51 10.33
C ASN A 122 -16.28 22.58 9.83
N ALA A 123 -15.44 21.56 10.06
CA ALA A 123 -14.03 21.59 9.67
C ALA A 123 -13.70 20.86 8.36
N GLN A 124 -14.51 19.87 7.93
CA GLN A 124 -14.23 19.07 6.73
C GLN A 124 -15.27 19.20 5.62
N ALA A 125 -16.54 19.48 5.92
CA ALA A 125 -17.57 19.61 4.87
C ALA A 125 -17.29 20.73 3.86
N SER A 126 -16.58 21.78 4.26
CA SER A 126 -16.16 22.89 3.40
C SER A 126 -14.96 22.56 2.49
N ALA A 127 -14.25 21.46 2.74
CA ALA A 127 -13.08 21.02 1.97
C ALA A 127 -13.35 19.78 1.10
N VAL A 128 -14.51 19.12 1.24
CA VAL A 128 -14.83 17.94 0.42
C VAL A 128 -15.27 18.36 -0.97
N GLN A 129 -14.34 18.23 -1.93
CA GLN A 129 -14.63 18.43 -3.34
C GLN A 129 -15.80 17.54 -3.81
N PRO A 130 -16.60 18.01 -4.78
CA PRO A 130 -17.66 17.20 -5.38
C PRO A 130 -17.09 15.87 -5.89
N VAL A 131 -17.88 14.82 -5.75
CA VAL A 131 -17.56 13.48 -6.25
C VAL A 131 -17.30 13.57 -7.76
N SER A 132 -16.03 13.64 -8.11
CA SER A 132 -15.55 13.69 -9.49
C SER A 132 -14.63 12.51 -9.71
N VAL A 133 -14.67 11.94 -10.91
CA VAL A 133 -13.73 10.88 -11.34
C VAL A 133 -12.28 11.31 -11.08
N LYS A 134 -11.97 12.60 -11.23
CA LYS A 134 -10.66 13.18 -10.91
C LYS A 134 -10.27 12.98 -9.45
N SER A 135 -11.19 13.23 -8.52
CA SER A 135 -10.94 13.05 -7.08
C SER A 135 -10.72 11.58 -6.71
N LEU A 136 -11.43 10.66 -7.39
CA LEU A 136 -11.24 9.22 -7.22
C LEU A 136 -9.88 8.77 -7.75
N LEU A 137 -9.49 9.22 -8.94
CA LEU A 137 -8.17 8.91 -9.53
C LEU A 137 -7.02 9.42 -8.64
N ILE A 138 -7.15 10.61 -8.06
CA ILE A 138 -6.15 11.14 -7.12
C ILE A 138 -6.09 10.28 -5.85
N ALA A 139 -7.24 9.84 -5.33
CA ALA A 139 -7.28 8.95 -4.17
C ALA A 139 -6.68 7.56 -4.46
N MET A 140 -6.78 7.08 -5.71
CA MET A 140 -6.24 5.79 -6.14
C MET A 140 -4.71 5.76 -6.26
N ILE A 141 -4.02 6.90 -6.20
CA ILE A 141 -2.54 6.95 -6.22
C ILE A 141 -1.95 6.07 -5.11
N HIS A 142 -2.65 5.97 -3.97
CA HIS A 142 -2.24 5.14 -2.87
C HIS A 142 -3.45 4.47 -2.22
N ILE A 143 -3.34 3.17 -1.92
CA ILE A 143 -4.43 2.38 -1.34
C ILE A 143 -4.98 2.94 -0.02
N ASN A 144 -4.10 3.42 0.88
CA ASN A 144 -4.50 4.16 2.09
C ASN A 144 -5.29 5.45 1.78
N SER A 145 -4.91 6.21 0.75
CA SER A 145 -5.65 7.41 0.33
C SER A 145 -7.05 7.04 -0.18
N LEU A 146 -7.16 5.94 -0.93
CA LEU A 146 -8.44 5.39 -1.37
C LEU A 146 -9.30 4.97 -0.17
N ALA A 147 -8.71 4.38 0.87
CA ALA A 147 -9.41 3.98 2.09
C ALA A 147 -10.07 5.17 2.79
N PHE A 148 -9.32 6.26 3.04
CA PHE A 148 -9.88 7.48 3.64
C PHE A 148 -10.93 8.15 2.75
N PHE A 149 -10.69 8.17 1.44
CA PHE A 149 -11.67 8.66 0.49
C PHE A 149 -12.99 7.89 0.64
N MET A 150 -12.95 6.55 0.62
CA MET A 150 -14.15 5.71 0.75
C MET A 150 -14.87 5.85 2.09
N VAL A 151 -14.13 5.96 3.20
CA VAL A 151 -14.71 6.31 4.51
C VAL A 151 -15.48 7.63 4.43
N THR A 152 -14.91 8.65 3.81
CA THR A 152 -15.55 9.97 3.66
C THR A 152 -16.81 9.88 2.79
N GLN A 153 -16.76 9.13 1.68
CA GLN A 153 -17.93 8.89 0.82
C GLN A 153 -19.06 8.17 1.57
N GLY A 154 -18.71 7.20 2.41
CA GLY A 154 -19.61 6.52 3.33
C GLY A 154 -20.25 7.48 4.34
N ALA A 155 -19.43 8.30 5.00
CA ALA A 155 -19.89 9.26 5.99
C ALA A 155 -20.86 10.30 5.42
N LEU A 156 -20.64 10.71 4.16
CA LEU A 156 -21.52 11.61 3.41
C LEU A 156 -22.73 10.90 2.78
N LYS A 157 -22.89 9.58 2.98
CA LYS A 157 -23.98 8.76 2.43
C LYS A 157 -24.13 8.89 0.90
N ARG A 158 -23.00 9.06 0.19
CA ARG A 158 -22.97 9.16 -1.28
C ARG A 158 -23.33 7.82 -1.92
N SER A 159 -23.64 7.80 -3.22
CA SER A 159 -24.08 6.56 -3.89
C SER A 159 -23.03 5.44 -3.80
N ARG A 160 -23.47 4.22 -3.49
CA ARG A 160 -22.63 3.01 -3.48
C ARG A 160 -22.00 2.68 -4.84
N LYS A 161 -22.49 3.28 -5.93
CA LYS A 161 -21.90 3.14 -7.28
C LYS A 161 -20.42 3.50 -7.32
N ILE A 162 -19.95 4.36 -6.41
CA ILE A 162 -18.55 4.76 -6.34
C ILE A 162 -17.61 3.59 -6.00
N ILE A 163 -18.10 2.58 -5.28
CA ILE A 163 -17.34 1.37 -4.93
C ILE A 163 -17.08 0.56 -6.21
N GLY A 164 -18.11 0.35 -7.03
CA GLY A 164 -17.97 -0.33 -8.32
C GLY A 164 -17.08 0.44 -9.28
N LEU A 165 -17.20 1.77 -9.32
CA LEU A 165 -16.34 2.62 -10.14
C LEU A 165 -14.87 2.51 -9.72
N ALA A 166 -14.59 2.48 -8.40
CA ALA A 166 -13.24 2.28 -7.91
C ALA A 166 -12.67 0.92 -8.32
N GLY A 167 -13.46 -0.15 -8.25
CA GLY A 167 -13.06 -1.48 -8.72
C GLY A 167 -12.72 -1.50 -10.22
N ILE A 168 -13.58 -0.92 -11.06
CA ILE A 168 -13.36 -0.85 -12.51
C ILE A 168 -12.13 -0.01 -12.86
N LEU A 169 -11.95 1.14 -12.21
CA LEU A 169 -10.77 2.00 -12.45
C LEU A 169 -9.48 1.40 -11.89
N ASN A 170 -9.55 0.56 -10.85
CA ASN A 170 -8.39 -0.12 -10.29
C ASN A 170 -7.83 -1.18 -11.24
N LEU A 171 -8.66 -1.75 -12.12
CA LEU A 171 -8.23 -2.77 -13.07
C LEU A 171 -7.12 -2.30 -14.03
N PRO A 172 -7.26 -1.20 -14.79
CA PRO A 172 -6.18 -0.69 -15.63
C PRO A 172 -4.96 -0.22 -14.81
N TYR A 173 -5.18 0.29 -13.59
CA TYR A 173 -4.10 0.69 -12.69
C TYR A 173 -3.25 -0.52 -12.26
N TYR A 174 -3.87 -1.61 -11.80
CA TYR A 174 -3.15 -2.81 -11.40
C TYR A 174 -2.51 -3.53 -12.58
N LEU A 175 -3.16 -3.57 -13.74
CA LEU A 175 -2.53 -4.09 -14.96
C LEU A 175 -1.28 -3.30 -15.34
N ALA A 176 -1.35 -1.96 -15.29
CA ALA A 176 -0.18 -1.12 -15.55
C ALA A 176 0.94 -1.36 -14.54
N LEU A 177 0.59 -1.53 -13.25
CA LEU A 177 1.56 -1.81 -12.19
C LEU A 177 2.22 -3.17 -12.40
N ILE A 178 1.44 -4.23 -12.63
CA ILE A 178 1.97 -5.58 -12.91
C ILE A 178 2.85 -5.55 -14.18
N PHE A 179 2.40 -4.88 -15.24
CA PHE A 179 3.17 -4.75 -16.48
C PHE A 179 4.49 -4.01 -16.25
N ALA A 180 4.47 -2.87 -15.55
CA ALA A 180 5.67 -2.10 -15.24
C ALA A 180 6.66 -2.94 -14.42
N THR A 181 6.18 -3.65 -13.40
CA THR A 181 7.04 -4.52 -12.59
C THR A 181 7.53 -5.74 -13.37
N ALA A 182 6.73 -6.31 -14.29
CA ALA A 182 7.15 -7.42 -15.13
C ALA A 182 8.19 -7.00 -16.17
N ALA A 183 7.99 -5.86 -16.84
CA ALA A 183 8.91 -5.30 -17.82
C ALA A 183 10.26 -4.91 -17.19
N LEU A 184 10.25 -4.51 -15.91
CA LEU A 184 11.43 -4.14 -15.14
C LEU A 184 11.83 -5.23 -14.14
N SER A 185 11.36 -6.46 -14.29
CA SER A 185 11.48 -7.49 -13.24
C SER A 185 12.93 -7.80 -12.88
N GLU A 186 13.82 -7.89 -13.88
CA GLU A 186 15.26 -8.07 -13.65
C GLU A 186 15.87 -6.88 -12.90
N GLU A 187 15.59 -5.64 -13.35
CA GLU A 187 16.12 -4.44 -12.71
C GLU A 187 15.56 -4.26 -11.29
N VAL A 188 14.26 -4.44 -11.09
CA VAL A 188 13.57 -4.31 -9.80
C VAL A 188 14.05 -5.37 -8.83
N MET A 189 14.24 -6.61 -9.29
CA MET A 189 14.70 -7.70 -8.45
C MET A 189 16.18 -7.53 -8.09
N GLN A 190 17.04 -7.16 -9.06
CA GLN A 190 18.44 -6.82 -8.78
C GLN A 190 18.56 -5.64 -7.82
N LEU A 191 17.71 -4.61 -7.96
CA LEU A 191 17.71 -3.44 -7.09
C LEU A 191 17.19 -3.78 -5.68
N ALA A 192 16.18 -4.65 -5.57
CA ALA A 192 15.61 -5.11 -4.31
C ALA A 192 16.52 -6.08 -3.55
N GLU A 193 17.28 -6.91 -4.26
CA GLU A 193 18.25 -7.85 -3.67
C GLU A 193 19.62 -7.20 -3.40
N ASN A 194 19.92 -6.07 -4.03
CA ASN A 194 21.16 -5.34 -3.78
C ASN A 194 21.05 -4.55 -2.46
N THR A 195 21.30 -5.25 -1.35
CA THR A 195 21.34 -4.66 0.00
C THR A 195 22.27 -3.45 0.05
N THR A 196 23.40 -3.49 -0.67
CA THR A 196 24.35 -2.37 -0.72
C THR A 196 23.70 -1.13 -1.32
N PHE A 197 22.96 -1.27 -2.42
CA PHE A 197 22.21 -0.17 -3.02
C PHE A 197 21.16 0.39 -2.06
N LEU A 198 20.36 -0.46 -1.42
CA LEU A 198 19.34 -0.05 -0.45
C LEU A 198 19.97 0.69 0.75
N MET A 199 21.09 0.19 1.27
CA MET A 199 21.83 0.81 2.38
C MET A 199 22.37 2.18 1.97
N VAL A 200 22.93 2.33 0.77
CA VAL A 200 23.42 3.61 0.24
C VAL A 200 22.26 4.59 0.05
N ALA A 201 21.17 4.16 -0.58
CA ALA A 201 20.01 5.01 -0.84
C ALA A 201 19.36 5.52 0.46
N VAL A 202 19.15 4.63 1.44
CA VAL A 202 18.61 5.02 2.76
C VAL A 202 19.60 5.87 3.55
N SER A 203 20.92 5.66 3.40
CA SER A 203 21.93 6.53 4.02
C SER A 203 21.95 7.93 3.42
N ILE A 204 21.84 8.06 2.10
CA ILE A 204 21.70 9.37 1.42
C ILE A 204 20.42 10.07 1.90
N TRP A 205 19.31 9.33 1.97
CA TRP A 205 18.05 9.86 2.47
C TRP A 205 18.17 10.33 3.94
N LEU A 206 18.84 9.55 4.78
CA LEU A 206 19.13 9.91 6.17
C LEU A 206 19.94 11.21 6.25
N ILE A 207 21.01 11.33 5.47
CA ILE A 207 21.85 12.53 5.43
C ILE A 207 21.02 13.76 5.04
N ILE A 208 20.21 13.66 3.98
CA ILE A 208 19.33 14.76 3.53
C ILE A 208 18.33 15.12 4.65
N ALA A 209 17.72 14.12 5.28
CA ALA A 209 16.75 14.35 6.35
C ALA A 209 17.38 15.00 7.59
N LEU A 210 18.61 14.60 7.97
CA LEU A 210 19.37 15.24 9.04
C LEU A 210 19.74 16.69 8.72
N ILE A 211 20.13 16.99 7.47
CA ILE A 211 20.39 18.37 7.03
C ILE A 211 19.12 19.23 7.16
N LEU A 212 17.96 18.70 6.75
CA LEU A 212 16.69 19.40 6.85
C LEU A 212 16.26 19.62 8.31
N ASP A 213 16.44 18.62 9.17
CA ASP A 213 16.19 18.74 10.61
C ASP A 213 17.11 19.78 11.26
N TYR A 214 18.40 19.78 10.93
CA TYR A 214 19.39 20.74 11.43
C TYR A 214 19.07 22.18 11.00
N ARG A 215 18.73 22.39 9.72
CA ARG A 215 18.30 23.70 9.21
C ARG A 215 17.03 24.21 9.90
N LYS A 216 16.09 23.32 10.18
CA LYS A 216 14.86 23.67 10.89
C LYS A 216 15.12 24.01 12.36
N HIS A 217 16.11 23.37 12.99
CA HIS A 217 16.53 23.68 14.35
C HIS A 217 17.27 25.02 14.47
N LEU A 218 18.01 25.43 13.42
CA LEU A 218 18.71 26.73 13.34
C LEU A 218 17.79 27.91 12.98
N ALA A 219 16.63 27.65 12.39
CA ALA A 219 15.66 28.68 12.00
C ALA A 219 14.61 28.99 13.10
N LEU A 220 14.74 28.35 14.27
CA LEU A 220 13.98 28.58 15.51
C LEU A 220 14.86 29.32 16.52
#